data_AF-A0A7T1L794-F1
#
_entry.id   AF-A0A7T1L794-F1
#
_cell.length_a   1.000
_cell.length_b   1.000
_cell.length_c   1.000
_cell.angle_alpha   90.00
_cell.angle_beta   90.00
_cell.angle_gamma   90.00
#
_symmetry.space_group_name_H-M   'P 1'
#
loop_
_entity.id
_entity.type
_entity.pdbx_description
1 polymer ?
#
loop_
_entity_poly.entity_id
_entity_poly.type
_entity_poly.pdbx_seq_one_letter_code
_entity_poly.pdbx_strand_id
1 'polypeptide(L)'
;AFRALSCAVQNDVSRYYILRAGCGDGLVFPKHEGFQTSGHVVLSPYFDAFKLARGDDTVEFECRFTECAGFCDGDSCTVETNGRRRRSLNSVLQRPIFAKSGKFKTR
;
A
#
# COMPACT_ATOMS: atom_id res chain seq x y z
N ALA A 1 -2.29 -9.84 12.86
CA ALA A 1 -1.85 -9.67 11.46
C ALA A 1 -2.24 -8.29 10.96
N PHE A 2 -1.51 -7.75 9.98
CA PHE A 2 -1.75 -6.40 9.43
C PHE A 2 -2.20 -6.48 7.98
N ARG A 3 -3.02 -5.54 7.53
CA ARG A 3 -3.42 -5.45 6.11
C ARG A 3 -3.14 -4.05 5.57
N ALA A 4 -2.46 -3.97 4.43
CA ALA A 4 -2.19 -2.70 3.76
C ALA A 4 -3.48 -2.11 3.17
N LEU A 5 -3.75 -0.83 3.45
CA LEU A 5 -4.92 -0.12 2.93
C LEU A 5 -4.55 0.84 1.81
N SER A 6 -3.46 1.58 1.99
CA SER A 6 -2.97 2.51 0.99
C SER A 6 -1.50 2.77 1.21
N CYS A 7 -0.80 3.15 0.16
CA CYS A 7 0.56 3.62 0.27
C CYS A 7 0.80 4.74 -0.73
N ALA A 8 1.44 5.80 -0.26
CA ALA A 8 1.86 6.90 -1.08
C ALA A 8 3.38 6.99 -1.08
N VAL A 9 3.93 7.32 -2.24
CA VAL A 9 5.28 7.80 -2.39
C VAL A 9 5.23 9.32 -2.43
N GLN A 10 6.12 9.98 -1.71
CA GLN A 10 6.14 11.43 -1.61
C GLN A 10 7.56 11.98 -1.53
N ASN A 11 7.69 13.22 -1.95
CA ASN A 11 8.83 14.07 -1.64
C ASN A 11 8.31 15.41 -1.11
N ASP A 12 9.19 16.39 -0.97
CA ASP A 12 8.84 17.68 -0.36
C ASP A 12 7.85 18.50 -1.23
N VAL A 13 7.63 18.12 -2.50
CA VAL A 13 6.82 18.87 -3.47
C VAL A 13 5.57 18.11 -3.94
N SER A 14 5.63 16.79 -4.00
CA SER A 14 4.62 15.97 -4.65
C SER A 14 4.36 14.66 -3.90
N ARG A 15 3.12 14.18 -4.01
CA ARG A 15 2.65 12.93 -3.42
C ARG A 15 1.84 12.14 -4.43
N TYR A 16 2.14 10.85 -4.54
CA TYR A 16 1.50 9.94 -5.47
C TYR A 16 1.11 8.64 -4.76
N TYR A 17 -0.11 8.16 -4.97
CA TYR A 17 -0.58 6.92 -4.33
C TYR A 17 -0.37 5.74 -5.27
N ILE A 18 0.57 4.88 -4.88
CA ILE A 18 0.94 3.62 -5.55
C ILE A 18 0.05 2.45 -5.13
N LEU A 19 -0.56 2.53 -3.95
CA LEU A 19 -1.52 1.53 -3.45
C LEU A 19 -2.79 2.24 -2.97
N ARG A 20 -3.95 1.81 -3.47
CA ARG A 20 -5.27 2.38 -3.17
C ARG A 20 -6.26 1.28 -2.83
N ALA A 21 -6.84 1.36 -1.63
CA ALA A 21 -7.79 0.36 -1.13
C ALA A 21 -7.23 -1.08 -1.20
N GLY A 22 -5.95 -1.24 -0.87
CA GLY A 22 -5.24 -2.51 -0.88
C GLY A 22 -4.75 -2.99 -2.24
N CYS A 23 -5.07 -2.30 -3.34
CA CYS A 23 -4.65 -2.69 -4.69
C CYS A 23 -3.69 -1.69 -5.32
N GLY A 24 -2.85 -2.17 -6.23
CA GLY A 24 -1.96 -1.35 -7.03
C GLY A 24 -2.69 -0.32 -7.91
N ASP A 25 -1.95 0.69 -8.32
CA ASP A 25 -2.42 1.76 -9.21
C ASP A 25 -2.42 1.37 -10.69
N GLY A 26 -1.66 0.34 -11.06
CA GLY A 26 -1.42 -0.12 -12.42
C GLY A 26 -0.20 0.51 -13.11
N LEU A 27 0.55 1.37 -12.42
CA LEU A 27 1.77 1.96 -12.94
C LEU A 27 2.99 1.44 -12.17
N VAL A 28 2.97 1.55 -10.84
CA VAL A 28 4.04 1.05 -9.97
C VAL A 28 3.74 -0.39 -9.54
N PHE A 29 2.49 -0.67 -9.19
CA PHE A 29 2.01 -2.00 -8.83
C PHE A 29 0.89 -2.44 -9.76
N PRO A 30 0.82 -3.72 -10.17
CA PRO A 30 -0.32 -4.22 -10.94
C PRO A 30 -1.66 -3.95 -10.24
N LYS A 31 -2.71 -3.61 -11.00
CA LYS A 31 -4.03 -3.25 -10.43
C LYS A 31 -4.70 -4.37 -9.63
N HIS A 32 -4.27 -5.60 -9.86
CA HIS A 32 -4.83 -6.81 -9.28
C HIS A 32 -3.94 -7.41 -8.18
N GLU A 33 -2.86 -6.71 -7.83
CA GLU A 33 -1.91 -7.12 -6.80
C GLU A 33 -1.84 -6.07 -5.71
N GLY A 34 -1.57 -6.54 -4.49
CA GLY A 34 -1.40 -5.73 -3.30
C GLY A 34 -0.21 -6.19 -2.48
N PHE A 35 -0.11 -5.69 -1.25
CA PHE A 35 0.94 -6.09 -0.34
C PHE A 35 0.61 -7.48 0.21
N GLN A 36 1.61 -8.34 0.28
CA GLN A 36 1.49 -9.68 0.85
C GLN A 36 1.75 -9.65 2.34
N THR A 37 0.81 -10.23 3.10
CA THR A 37 0.89 -10.35 4.56
C THR A 37 1.17 -11.79 4.96
N SER A 38 2.15 -11.97 5.83
CA SER A 38 2.39 -13.23 6.54
C SER A 38 2.59 -12.93 8.02
N GLY A 39 1.59 -13.22 8.85
CA GLY A 39 1.57 -12.87 10.27
C GLY A 39 1.70 -11.35 10.50
N HIS A 40 2.85 -10.92 11.05
CA HIS A 40 3.15 -9.51 11.31
C HIS A 40 4.09 -8.87 10.28
N VAL A 41 4.48 -9.63 9.25
CA VAL A 41 5.32 -9.15 8.16
C VAL A 41 4.44 -8.79 6.97
N VAL A 42 4.62 -7.59 6.44
CA VAL A 42 3.92 -7.12 5.25
C VAL A 42 4.95 -6.67 4.21
N LEU A 43 4.88 -7.24 3.02
CA LEU A 43 5.80 -6.97 1.92
C LEU A 43 5.04 -6.37 0.74
N SER A 44 5.60 -5.33 0.12
CA SER A 44 5.06 -4.81 -1.15
C SER A 44 5.36 -5.78 -2.30
N PRO A 45 4.63 -5.70 -3.42
CA PRO A 45 5.11 -6.24 -4.68
C PRO A 45 6.49 -5.65 -5.03
N TYR A 46 7.24 -6.37 -5.87
CA TYR A 46 8.45 -5.82 -6.49
C TYR A 46 8.06 -4.77 -7.54
N PHE A 47 8.88 -3.73 -7.67
CA PHE A 47 8.67 -2.64 -8.61
C PHE A 47 10.02 -2.05 -9.01
N ASP A 48 10.06 -1.47 -10.21
CA ASP A 48 11.25 -0.76 -10.68
C ASP A 48 11.42 0.57 -9.95
N ALA A 49 12.67 0.99 -9.75
CA ALA A 49 12.95 2.31 -9.19
C ALA A 49 12.39 3.41 -10.11
N PHE A 50 11.68 4.37 -9.52
CA PHE A 50 11.07 5.49 -10.24
C PHE A 50 11.26 6.78 -9.45
N LYS A 51 11.10 7.92 -10.13
CA LYS A 51 11.13 9.26 -9.53
C LYS A 51 9.81 9.99 -9.69
N LEU A 52 9.54 10.92 -8.77
CA LEU A 52 8.42 11.83 -8.91
C LEU A 52 8.80 12.96 -9.88
N ALA A 53 7.84 13.37 -10.73
CA ALA A 53 8.11 14.33 -11.80
C ALA A 53 8.49 15.74 -11.30
N ARG A 54 8.24 16.05 -10.02
CA ARG A 54 8.55 17.34 -9.40
C ARG A 54 9.23 17.10 -8.05
N GLY A 55 10.18 17.98 -7.70
CA GLY A 55 10.95 17.91 -6.48
C GLY A 55 12.28 17.18 -6.66
N ASP A 56 12.91 16.84 -5.53
CA ASP A 56 14.25 16.24 -5.50
C ASP A 56 14.23 14.76 -5.90
N ASP A 57 15.41 14.21 -6.21
CA ASP A 57 15.66 12.79 -6.48
C ASP A 57 15.61 11.93 -5.20
N THR A 58 14.78 12.31 -4.22
CA THR A 58 14.54 11.50 -3.03
C THR A 58 13.05 11.30 -2.81
N VAL A 59 12.68 10.10 -2.38
CA VAL A 59 11.29 9.75 -2.10
C VAL A 59 11.16 9.02 -0.76
N GLU A 60 10.05 9.25 -0.08
CA GLU A 60 9.62 8.56 1.14
C GLU A 60 8.32 7.79 0.83
N PHE A 61 8.18 6.60 1.39
CA PHE A 61 6.96 5.81 1.33
C PHE A 61 6.19 5.97 2.65
N GLU A 62 4.94 6.41 2.54
CA GLU A 62 4.00 6.53 3.65
C GLU A 62 2.82 5.58 3.41
N CYS A 63 2.81 4.48 4.16
CA CYS A 63 1.79 3.45 4.04
C CYS A 63 0.87 3.45 5.26
N ARG A 64 -0.42 3.19 5.01
CA ARG A 64 -1.46 2.97 6.02
C ARG A 64 -1.81 1.49 6.05
N PHE A 65 -1.72 0.91 7.23
CA PHE A 65 -2.12 -0.45 7.53
C PHE A 65 -3.28 -0.46 8.50
N THR A 66 -3.91 -1.60 8.64
CA THR A 66 -4.92 -1.85 9.66
C THR A 66 -4.65 -3.16 10.35
N GLU A 67 -4.96 -3.24 11.64
CA GLU A 67 -4.91 -4.48 12.38
C GLU A 67 -6.17 -5.31 12.08
N CYS A 68 -5.97 -6.60 11.84
CA CYS A 68 -7.07 -7.53 11.62
C CYS A 68 -7.52 -8.16 12.94
N ALA A 69 -8.84 -8.32 13.11
CA ALA A 69 -9.39 -9.00 14.29
C ALA A 69 -9.05 -10.51 14.34
N GLY A 70 -8.65 -11.08 13.20
CA GLY A 70 -8.18 -12.46 13.07
C GLY A 70 -7.03 -12.59 12.05
N PHE A 71 -6.70 -13.81 11.64
CA PHE A 71 -5.72 -14.06 10.58
C PHE A 71 -6.22 -13.50 9.24
N CYS A 72 -5.42 -12.62 8.63
CA CYS A 72 -5.75 -11.95 7.36
C CYS A 72 -4.58 -11.96 6.39
N ASP A 73 -3.76 -13.00 6.48
CA ASP A 73 -2.61 -13.25 5.63
C ASP A 73 -3.03 -13.34 4.16
N GLY A 74 -2.09 -13.05 3.27
CA GLY A 74 -2.31 -12.99 1.83
C GLY A 74 -2.34 -11.58 1.26
N ASP A 75 -2.87 -11.48 0.04
CA ASP A 75 -2.84 -10.27 -0.77
C ASP A 75 -3.84 -9.22 -0.24
N SER A 76 -3.37 -7.97 -0.06
CA SER A 76 -4.21 -6.85 0.34
C SER A 76 -5.25 -6.47 -0.72
N CYS A 77 -5.03 -6.81 -1.98
CA CYS A 77 -5.92 -6.60 -3.11
C CYS A 77 -6.95 -7.73 -3.21
N THR A 78 -7.98 -7.66 -2.37
CA THR A 78 -9.16 -8.50 -2.54
C THR A 78 -10.06 -7.91 -3.62
N VAL A 79 -9.76 -8.23 -4.88
CA VAL A 79 -10.75 -8.12 -5.95
C VAL A 79 -11.76 -9.23 -5.70
N GLU A 80 -12.81 -8.98 -4.92
CA GLU A 80 -13.94 -9.92 -4.94
C GLU A 80 -14.44 -9.99 -6.38
N THR A 81 -14.57 -11.22 -6.87
CA THR A 81 -14.96 -11.71 -8.21
C THR A 81 -16.25 -11.10 -8.79
N ASN A 82 -16.86 -10.09 -8.15
CA ASN A 82 -18.14 -9.48 -8.50
C ASN A 82 -18.10 -7.94 -8.53
N GLY A 83 -17.08 -7.34 -9.17
CA GLY A 83 -17.17 -6.01 -9.81
C GLY A 83 -17.49 -4.79 -8.92
N ARG A 84 -17.63 -4.94 -7.61
CA ARG A 84 -17.93 -3.83 -6.69
C ARG A 84 -17.09 -3.98 -5.42
N ARG A 85 -16.12 -3.08 -5.24
CA ARG A 85 -15.33 -2.93 -4.01
C ARG A 85 -16.30 -2.76 -2.83
N ARG A 86 -16.50 -3.82 -2.05
CA ARG A 86 -17.25 -3.74 -0.79
C ARG A 86 -16.50 -2.81 0.14
N ARG A 87 -17.12 -1.67 0.46
CA ARG A 87 -16.68 -0.75 1.53
C ARG A 87 -16.95 -1.29 2.94
N SER A 88 -17.39 -2.55 3.07
CA SER A 88 -17.71 -3.14 4.37
C SER A 88 -16.43 -3.60 5.08
N LEU A 89 -15.86 -2.69 5.87
CA LEU A 89 -14.85 -2.94 6.90
C LEU A 89 -15.46 -3.68 8.11
N ASN A 90 -16.27 -4.73 7.88
CA ASN A 90 -16.99 -5.39 8.98
C ASN A 90 -16.12 -6.35 9.81
N SER A 91 -14.86 -6.60 9.41
CA SER A 91 -13.93 -7.50 10.11
C SER A 91 -12.62 -6.84 10.54
N VAL A 92 -12.54 -5.50 10.50
CA VAL A 92 -11.29 -4.75 10.64
C VAL A 92 -11.34 -3.89 11.90
N LEU A 93 -10.40 -4.08 12.83
CA LEU A 93 -10.20 -3.16 13.94
C LEU A 93 -9.76 -1.82 13.35
N GLN A 94 -10.57 -0.77 13.53
CA GLN A 94 -10.43 0.55 12.91
C GLN A 94 -9.23 1.37 13.43
N ARG A 95 -8.13 0.73 13.82
CA ARG A 95 -6.91 1.42 14.27
C ARG A 95 -5.93 1.49 13.10
N PRO A 96 -5.97 2.57 12.28
CA PRO A 96 -4.99 2.72 11.22
C PRO A 96 -3.60 2.89 11.82
N ILE A 97 -2.66 2.10 11.32
CA ILE A 97 -1.24 2.22 11.63
C ILE A 97 -0.59 2.94 10.45
N PHE A 98 0.22 3.94 10.76
CA PHE A 98 0.96 4.71 9.77
C PHE A 98 2.44 4.33 9.87
N ALA A 99 3.00 3.83 8.77
CA ALA A 99 4.42 3.60 8.65
C ALA A 99 5.00 4.55 7.61
N LYS A 100 6.13 5.16 7.95
CA LYS A 100 6.95 5.96 7.06
C LYS A 100 8.30 5.28 6.89
N SER A 101 8.78 5.23 5.66
CA SER A 101 10.14 4.77 5.38
C SER A 101 11.16 5.89 5.61
N GLY A 102 12.46 5.57 5.48
CA GLY A 102 13.47 6.60 5.25
C GLY A 102 13.35 7.24 3.87
N LYS A 103 14.14 8.29 3.61
CA LYS A 103 14.32 8.87 2.28
C LYS A 103 15.19 7.95 1.42
N PHE A 104 14.68 7.52 0.28
CA PHE A 104 15.40 6.75 -0.73
C PHE A 104 15.86 7.68 -1.85
N LYS A 105 17.13 7.60 -2.25
CA LYS A 105 17.64 8.33 -3.41
C LYS A 105 17.33 7.57 -4.70
N THR A 106 16.63 8.22 -5.61
CA THR A 106 16.30 7.71 -6.94
C THR A 106 17.47 8.06 -7.88
N ARG A 107 17.85 7.14 -8.77
CA ARG A 107 18.93 7.38 -9.75
C ARG A 107 18.49 8.26 -10.90
#